data_AF-A0A0M2LIE7-F1
#
_entry.id   AF-A0A0M2LIE7-F1
#
_cell.length_a   1.000
_cell.length_b   1.000
_cell.length_c   1.000
_cell.angle_alpha   90.00
_cell.angle_beta   90.00
_cell.angle_gamma   90.00
#
_symmetry.space_group_name_H-M   'P 1'
#
loop_
_entity.id
_entity.type
_entity.pdbx_description
1 polymer ?
#
loop_
_entity_poly.entity_id
_entity_poly.type
_entity_poly.pdbx_seq_one_letter_code
_entity_poly.pdbx_strand_id
1 'polypeptide(L)'
;MTWGKLAALCGAILAATPAAAEWLEASSRHFVLYSDTSEKMIRRQSEALERLDWGLRRFAKVQDEPEIASRKVTVFLIDDSQVRSLCGCQNVGGFYQTRVSGSIAFSGKASSFGDNGIGQMVLFHEYAHHFMFASYDLAFPAWYTEGFAEFASTMRIEDDSAQIGVPAQHRARGLFQGQRFRVPEMFDPTLRSRLGSAERQDAFYGRGWLLTHYLTFKPERYRQFQQYLRLLNSGTPSVAAAEQSFGDLGALSIEVDRYLAGSRMPAMTMMYDGNVLPAARVRRLSAGEADMIDLRMRSIRGVTKTEAAKLYARAAPIAVKYADDALVQGWLAEMAFDAEQYDAAVAAADQAIARDARSVQAHMYRGAALLRQLKQGNVKDAAQWDRARRSIIAANRSDPDDAEPLWWFWLSFQMQERQPTASAIKGLYRAQELTPQDWGVRMAAAVGRIEAKEWAEAKRLLRPIAYHPHAPEDNLALAMLTAIEAGKTGSEIRAVGEVKTEATGEQP
;
A
#
# COMPACT_ATOMS: atom_id res chain seq x y z
N MET A 1 -67.76 30.82 -39.56
CA MET A 1 -67.61 31.77 -38.42
C MET A 1 -67.89 30.98 -37.15
N THR A 2 -67.09 30.88 -36.09
CA THR A 2 -65.73 31.27 -35.73
C THR A 2 -65.54 30.65 -34.33
N TRP A 3 -64.45 29.88 -34.11
CA TRP A 3 -63.68 29.75 -32.85
C TRP A 3 -64.37 29.01 -31.66
N GLY A 4 -63.70 28.16 -30.87
CA GLY A 4 -62.27 27.94 -30.74
C GLY A 4 -61.91 26.86 -29.70
N LYS A 5 -60.60 26.75 -29.49
CA LYS A 5 -59.86 26.07 -28.41
C LYS A 5 -59.60 24.56 -28.58
N LEU A 6 -58.69 24.24 -29.50
CA LEU A 6 -57.77 23.12 -29.37
C LEU A 6 -56.62 23.55 -28.45
N ALA A 7 -56.54 22.92 -27.28
CA ALA A 7 -55.45 23.12 -26.33
C ALA A 7 -54.20 22.39 -26.84
N ALA A 8 -53.13 23.16 -27.09
CA ALA A 8 -51.79 22.65 -27.32
C ALA A 8 -51.22 22.13 -25.99
N LEU A 9 -51.11 20.81 -25.86
CA LEU A 9 -50.35 20.18 -24.79
C LEU A 9 -48.86 20.22 -25.20
N CYS A 10 -48.13 21.24 -24.76
CA CYS A 10 -46.68 21.26 -24.85
C CYS A 10 -46.12 20.16 -23.93
N GLY A 11 -45.72 19.04 -24.52
CA GLY A 11 -44.94 18.01 -23.84
C GLY A 11 -43.57 18.58 -23.46
N ALA A 12 -43.37 18.88 -22.19
CA ALA A 12 -42.05 19.12 -21.62
C ALA A 12 -41.30 17.78 -21.63
N ILE A 13 -40.52 17.54 -22.68
CA ILE A 13 -39.48 16.52 -22.68
C ILE A 13 -38.42 17.02 -21.70
N LEU A 14 -38.53 16.61 -20.44
CA LEU A 14 -37.43 16.67 -19.49
C LEU A 14 -36.32 15.79 -20.08
N ALA A 15 -35.36 16.42 -20.75
CA ALA A 15 -34.09 15.79 -21.04
C ALA A 15 -33.46 15.48 -19.69
N ALA A 16 -33.60 14.22 -19.25
CA ALA A 16 -32.76 13.69 -18.20
C ALA A 16 -31.32 13.79 -18.72
N THR A 17 -30.60 14.83 -18.28
CA THR A 17 -29.15 14.85 -18.43
C THR A 17 -28.66 13.57 -17.76
N PRO A 18 -27.80 12.77 -18.41
CA PRO A 18 -27.17 11.67 -17.71
C PRO A 18 -26.52 12.26 -16.47
N ALA A 19 -26.93 11.79 -15.29
CA ALA A 19 -26.26 12.17 -14.06
C ALA A 19 -24.82 11.66 -14.19
N ALA A 20 -23.90 12.55 -14.58
CA ALA A 20 -22.49 12.29 -14.44
C ALA A 20 -22.31 11.91 -12.97
N ALA A 21 -21.86 10.69 -12.71
CA ALA A 21 -21.70 10.22 -11.36
C ALA A 21 -20.71 11.16 -10.65
N GLU A 22 -21.20 11.89 -9.65
CA GLU A 22 -20.40 12.86 -8.92
C GLU A 22 -19.32 12.10 -8.14
N TRP A 23 -18.06 12.53 -8.26
CA TRP A 23 -16.99 11.96 -7.45
C TRP A 23 -17.18 12.31 -5.97
N LEU A 24 -17.06 11.30 -5.11
CA LEU A 24 -17.13 11.42 -3.66
C LEU A 24 -15.81 11.01 -3.01
N GLU A 25 -15.52 11.66 -1.88
CA GLU A 25 -14.49 11.25 -0.93
C GLU A 25 -15.18 10.78 0.35
N ALA A 26 -14.80 9.61 0.87
CA ALA A 26 -15.16 9.17 2.21
C ALA A 26 -13.89 9.02 3.05
N SER A 27 -13.75 9.83 4.10
CA SER A 27 -12.62 9.77 5.03
C SER A 27 -13.06 9.19 6.36
N SER A 28 -12.45 8.08 6.76
CA SER A 28 -12.64 7.42 8.05
C SER A 28 -11.33 7.45 8.85
N ARG A 29 -11.17 6.61 9.88
CA ARG A 29 -9.96 6.61 10.74
C ARG A 29 -8.75 6.09 9.98
N HIS A 30 -8.91 4.98 9.26
CA HIS A 30 -7.84 4.24 8.61
C HIS A 30 -7.77 4.49 7.09
N PHE A 31 -8.81 5.09 6.50
CA PHE A 31 -8.96 5.16 5.06
C PHE A 31 -9.39 6.53 4.53
N VAL A 32 -9.00 6.80 3.29
CA VAL A 32 -9.60 7.83 2.42
C VAL A 32 -10.03 7.14 1.12
N LEU A 33 -11.32 7.08 0.85
CA LEU A 33 -11.87 6.42 -0.34
C LEU A 33 -12.30 7.47 -1.36
N TYR A 34 -12.00 7.24 -2.63
CA TYR A 34 -12.51 8.01 -3.77
C TYR A 34 -13.32 7.11 -4.69
N SER A 35 -14.53 7.54 -5.05
CA SER A 35 -15.38 6.84 -6.03
C SER A 35 -16.48 7.75 -6.57
N ASP A 36 -16.80 7.61 -7.85
CA ASP A 36 -17.98 8.17 -8.53
C ASP A 36 -19.21 7.25 -8.32
N THR A 37 -19.62 7.10 -7.05
CA THR A 37 -20.77 6.29 -6.65
C THR A 37 -21.74 7.09 -5.78
N SER A 38 -22.83 6.47 -5.34
CA SER A 38 -23.77 7.12 -4.41
C SER A 38 -23.17 7.28 -3.01
N GLU A 39 -23.57 8.31 -2.27
CA GLU A 39 -23.15 8.52 -0.87
C GLU A 39 -23.40 7.28 0.00
N LYS A 40 -24.54 6.61 -0.19
CA LYS A 40 -24.88 5.37 0.51
C LYS A 40 -23.84 4.27 0.25
N MET A 41 -23.39 4.13 -0.99
CA MET A 41 -22.45 3.08 -1.38
C MET A 41 -21.04 3.36 -0.84
N ILE A 42 -20.51 4.57 -1.03
CA ILE A 42 -19.15 4.90 -0.55
C ILE A 42 -19.05 4.84 0.99
N ARG A 43 -20.13 5.23 1.69
CA ARG A 43 -20.22 5.08 3.15
C ARG A 43 -20.16 3.62 3.58
N ARG A 44 -20.96 2.75 2.94
CA ARG A 44 -20.96 1.30 3.21
C ARG A 44 -19.59 0.67 2.92
N GLN A 45 -18.92 1.09 1.86
CA GLN A 45 -17.58 0.62 1.50
C GLN A 45 -16.52 1.04 2.54
N SER A 46 -16.58 2.30 2.98
CA SER A 46 -15.69 2.80 4.04
C SER A 46 -15.92 2.06 5.36
N GLU A 47 -17.18 1.85 5.75
CA GLU A 47 -17.54 1.06 6.96
C GLU A 47 -17.07 -0.39 6.87
N ALA A 48 -17.17 -1.02 5.71
CA ALA A 48 -16.69 -2.39 5.50
C ALA A 48 -15.16 -2.50 5.65
N LEU A 49 -14.41 -1.51 5.15
CA LEU A 49 -12.96 -1.45 5.35
C LEU A 49 -12.57 -1.23 6.81
N GLU A 50 -13.27 -0.36 7.53
CA GLU A 50 -13.07 -0.17 8.98
C GLU A 50 -13.39 -1.45 9.77
N ARG A 51 -14.46 -2.19 9.39
CA ARG A 51 -14.81 -3.50 9.97
C ARG A 51 -13.75 -4.56 9.66
N LEU A 52 -13.19 -4.57 8.45
CA LEU A 52 -12.09 -5.45 8.08
C LEU A 52 -10.85 -5.16 8.92
N ASP A 53 -10.42 -3.90 9.01
CA ASP A 53 -9.27 -3.51 9.83
C ASP A 53 -9.46 -3.91 11.29
N TRP A 54 -10.61 -3.57 11.88
CA TRP A 54 -10.95 -3.97 13.24
C TRP A 54 -10.88 -5.48 13.43
N GLY A 55 -11.43 -6.25 12.50
CA GLY A 55 -11.42 -7.71 12.55
C GLY A 55 -10.00 -8.28 12.46
N LEU A 56 -9.17 -7.74 11.57
CA LEU A 56 -7.77 -8.15 11.43
C LEU A 56 -6.96 -7.81 12.67
N ARG A 57 -7.10 -6.60 13.23
CA ARG A 57 -6.46 -6.20 14.49
C ARG A 57 -6.88 -7.10 15.64
N ARG A 58 -8.18 -7.40 15.77
CA ARG A 58 -8.72 -8.27 16.82
C ARG A 58 -8.20 -9.70 16.71
N PHE A 59 -8.17 -10.24 15.50
CA PHE A 59 -7.66 -11.58 15.19
C PHE A 59 -6.15 -11.68 15.45
N ALA A 60 -5.40 -10.71 14.94
CA ALA A 60 -3.95 -10.66 14.98
C ALA A 60 -3.39 -10.13 16.32
N LYS A 61 -4.26 -9.62 17.20
CA LYS A 61 -3.93 -8.93 18.45
C LYS A 61 -2.99 -7.74 18.24
N VAL A 62 -3.20 -7.01 17.15
CA VAL A 62 -2.49 -5.77 16.83
C VAL A 62 -3.28 -4.60 17.40
N GLN A 63 -2.59 -3.67 18.07
CA GLN A 63 -3.23 -2.49 18.63
C GLN A 63 -3.55 -1.46 17.53
N ASP A 64 -4.57 -0.66 17.76
CA ASP A 64 -4.86 0.52 16.95
C ASP A 64 -4.10 1.70 17.55
N GLU A 65 -3.08 2.18 16.84
CA GLU A 65 -2.20 3.26 17.30
C GLU A 65 -2.77 4.63 16.94
N PRO A 66 -2.64 5.65 17.80
CA PRO A 66 -3.12 7.01 17.52
C PRO A 66 -2.65 7.57 16.17
N GLU A 67 -1.39 7.31 15.81
CA GLU A 67 -0.70 7.86 14.63
C GLU A 67 -1.25 7.36 13.30
N ILE A 68 -2.08 6.31 13.29
CA ILE A 68 -2.64 5.77 12.04
C ILE A 68 -3.49 6.79 11.29
N ALA A 69 -4.04 7.78 12.01
CA ALA A 69 -4.81 8.87 11.43
C ALA A 69 -4.01 9.75 10.45
N SER A 70 -2.68 9.78 10.58
CA SER A 70 -1.76 10.53 9.70
C SER A 70 -1.27 9.70 8.51
N ARG A 71 -1.55 8.39 8.48
CA ARG A 71 -1.04 7.44 7.46
C ARG A 71 -2.14 6.55 6.89
N LYS A 72 -3.30 7.15 6.62
CA LYS A 72 -4.47 6.47 6.06
C LYS A 72 -4.15 5.84 4.71
N VAL A 73 -4.74 4.68 4.45
CA VAL A 73 -4.68 4.07 3.12
C VAL A 73 -5.63 4.81 2.19
N THR A 74 -5.10 5.32 1.08
CA THR A 74 -5.93 5.93 0.02
C THR A 74 -6.44 4.84 -0.91
N VAL A 75 -7.75 4.76 -1.09
CA VAL A 75 -8.41 3.71 -1.89
C VAL A 75 -9.20 4.35 -3.02
N PHE A 76 -8.91 3.97 -4.27
CA PHE A 76 -9.70 4.35 -5.43
C PHE A 76 -10.59 3.19 -5.87
N LEU A 77 -11.91 3.38 -5.82
CA LEU A 77 -12.89 2.41 -6.27
C LEU A 77 -13.42 2.83 -7.65
N ILE A 78 -12.86 2.20 -8.67
CA ILE A 78 -12.93 2.62 -10.07
C ILE A 78 -13.33 1.45 -10.98
N ASP A 79 -13.50 1.71 -12.27
CA ASP A 79 -13.84 0.66 -13.22
C ASP A 79 -12.66 -0.29 -13.47
N ASP A 80 -12.93 -1.58 -13.68
CA ASP A 80 -11.91 -2.62 -13.89
C ASP A 80 -10.97 -2.32 -15.08
N SER A 81 -11.46 -1.59 -16.09
CA SER A 81 -10.64 -1.13 -17.22
C SER A 81 -9.59 -0.11 -16.78
N GLN A 82 -9.95 0.79 -15.86
CA GLN A 82 -9.07 1.80 -15.31
C GLN A 82 -8.05 1.17 -14.35
N VAL A 83 -8.47 0.19 -13.52
CA VAL A 83 -7.56 -0.62 -12.69
C VAL A 83 -6.46 -1.26 -13.55
N ARG A 84 -6.86 -1.97 -14.62
CA ARG A 84 -5.90 -2.61 -15.56
C ARG A 84 -4.97 -1.60 -16.22
N SER A 85 -5.49 -0.43 -16.61
CA SER A 85 -4.68 0.65 -17.18
C SER A 85 -3.65 1.20 -16.17
N LEU A 86 -3.98 1.28 -14.88
CA LEU A 86 -3.10 1.82 -13.86
C LEU A 86 -2.06 0.80 -13.39
N CYS A 87 -2.40 -0.49 -13.30
CA CYS A 87 -1.43 -1.51 -12.93
C CYS A 87 -0.45 -1.82 -14.07
N GLY A 88 -0.84 -1.61 -15.34
CA GLY A 88 -0.05 -2.04 -16.50
C GLY A 88 0.00 -3.56 -16.66
N CYS A 89 -0.98 -4.26 -16.08
CA CYS A 89 -1.03 -5.70 -15.90
C CYS A 89 -2.36 -6.27 -16.41
N GLN A 90 -2.37 -7.56 -16.76
CA GLN A 90 -3.58 -8.25 -17.22
C GLN A 90 -4.14 -9.11 -16.08
N ASN A 91 -5.47 -9.29 -16.04
CA ASN A 91 -6.18 -10.18 -15.10
C ASN A 91 -6.06 -9.82 -13.61
N VAL A 92 -6.14 -8.53 -13.27
CA VAL A 92 -6.12 -8.04 -11.89
C VAL A 92 -7.42 -7.28 -11.58
N GLY A 93 -8.04 -7.60 -10.44
CA GLY A 93 -9.24 -6.91 -9.95
C GLY A 93 -8.95 -5.68 -9.07
N GLY A 94 -7.69 -5.51 -8.67
CA GLY A 94 -7.21 -4.46 -7.79
C GLY A 94 -5.76 -4.68 -7.41
N PHE A 95 -5.06 -3.65 -6.95
CA PHE A 95 -3.66 -3.74 -6.54
C PHE A 95 -3.34 -2.72 -5.45
N TYR A 96 -2.41 -3.10 -4.58
CA TYR A 96 -1.86 -2.29 -3.50
C TYR A 96 -0.43 -1.82 -3.80
N GLN A 97 -0.09 -0.61 -3.37
CA GLN A 97 1.26 -0.08 -3.40
C GLN A 97 1.61 0.62 -2.08
N THR A 98 2.79 0.31 -1.56
CA THR A 98 3.40 0.94 -0.39
C THR A 98 4.03 2.28 -0.78
N ARG A 99 3.82 3.33 0.04
CA ARG A 99 4.49 4.62 -0.12
C ARG A 99 4.71 5.30 1.21
N VAL A 100 5.82 6.00 1.34
CA VAL A 100 6.10 6.89 2.47
C VAL A 100 5.07 8.02 2.58
N SER A 101 4.55 8.50 1.44
CA SER A 101 3.49 9.52 1.34
C SER A 101 2.07 8.99 1.65
N GLY A 102 1.95 7.77 2.16
CA GLY A 102 0.68 7.07 2.37
C GLY A 102 0.41 5.99 1.33
N SER A 103 0.19 4.76 1.79
CA SER A 103 -0.06 3.62 0.91
C SER A 103 -1.38 3.79 0.14
N ILE A 104 -1.42 3.20 -1.05
CA ILE A 104 -2.56 3.32 -1.97
C ILE A 104 -3.07 1.94 -2.41
N ALA A 105 -4.38 1.86 -2.66
CA ALA A 105 -5.00 0.70 -3.28
C ALA A 105 -5.97 1.14 -4.38
N PHE A 106 -6.00 0.39 -5.47
CA PHE A 106 -6.99 0.53 -6.53
C PHE A 106 -7.80 -0.74 -6.59
N SER A 107 -9.12 -0.65 -6.70
CA SER A 107 -9.98 -1.83 -6.84
C SER A 107 -11.17 -1.53 -7.74
N GLY A 108 -11.65 -2.57 -8.41
CA GLY A 108 -12.91 -2.55 -9.14
C GLY A 108 -14.09 -2.15 -8.24
N LYS A 109 -15.01 -1.33 -8.75
CA LYS A 109 -16.30 -1.06 -8.08
C LYS A 109 -17.04 -2.37 -7.86
N ALA A 110 -17.42 -2.64 -6.62
CA ALA A 110 -18.32 -3.75 -6.34
C ALA A 110 -19.73 -3.45 -6.90
N SER A 111 -20.26 -4.31 -7.77
CA SER A 111 -21.63 -4.21 -8.29
C SER A 111 -22.70 -4.54 -7.24
N SER A 112 -22.32 -5.25 -6.16
CA SER A 112 -23.14 -5.51 -4.97
C SER A 112 -22.23 -5.71 -3.75
N PHE A 113 -22.64 -5.20 -2.58
CA PHE A 113 -22.03 -5.49 -1.28
C PHE A 113 -22.98 -6.39 -0.48
N GLY A 114 -22.45 -7.39 0.22
CA GLY A 114 -23.22 -8.30 1.08
C GLY A 114 -23.10 -9.79 0.74
N ASP A 115 -22.67 -10.13 -0.48
CA ASP A 115 -22.63 -11.53 -0.96
C ASP A 115 -21.23 -12.05 -1.33
N ASN A 116 -20.16 -11.54 -0.72
CA ASN A 116 -18.78 -11.86 -1.17
C ASN A 116 -18.57 -11.46 -2.65
N GLY A 117 -18.96 -10.23 -3.01
CA GLY A 117 -18.71 -9.70 -4.35
C GLY A 117 -17.21 -9.67 -4.66
N ILE A 118 -16.82 -10.08 -5.87
CA ILE A 118 -15.41 -10.22 -6.28
C ILE A 118 -14.60 -8.93 -6.02
N GLY A 119 -15.16 -7.75 -6.29
CA GLY A 119 -14.50 -6.47 -6.01
C GLY A 119 -14.21 -6.21 -4.53
N GLN A 120 -15.11 -6.62 -3.62
CA GLN A 120 -14.87 -6.52 -2.18
C GLN A 120 -13.77 -7.49 -1.74
N MET A 121 -13.80 -8.74 -2.20
CA MET A 121 -12.77 -9.73 -1.88
C MET A 121 -11.39 -9.26 -2.35
N VAL A 122 -11.31 -8.70 -3.55
CA VAL A 122 -10.04 -8.15 -4.06
C VAL A 122 -9.56 -6.99 -3.20
N LEU A 123 -10.42 -6.01 -2.89
CA LEU A 123 -10.05 -4.91 -2.01
C LEU A 123 -9.56 -5.41 -0.63
N PHE A 124 -10.21 -6.42 -0.07
CA PHE A 124 -9.84 -6.99 1.23
C PHE A 124 -8.50 -7.75 1.14
N HIS A 125 -8.25 -8.45 0.03
CA HIS A 125 -6.97 -9.09 -0.26
C HIS A 125 -5.84 -8.06 -0.31
N GLU A 126 -6.01 -6.98 -1.07
CA GLU A 126 -5.04 -5.90 -1.17
C GLU A 126 -4.80 -5.21 0.19
N TYR A 127 -5.86 -5.01 0.98
CA TYR A 127 -5.72 -4.48 2.33
C TYR A 127 -5.00 -5.44 3.28
N ALA A 128 -5.17 -6.75 3.14
CA ALA A 128 -4.49 -7.72 3.98
C ALA A 128 -2.97 -7.70 3.74
N HIS A 129 -2.51 -7.42 2.52
CA HIS A 129 -1.10 -7.13 2.26
C HIS A 129 -0.63 -5.88 3.01
N HIS A 130 -1.40 -4.79 2.93
CA HIS A 130 -1.12 -3.58 3.72
C HIS A 130 -1.00 -3.90 5.20
N PHE A 131 -2.02 -4.53 5.77
CA PHE A 131 -2.08 -4.87 7.19
C PHE A 131 -0.88 -5.72 7.63
N MET A 132 -0.52 -6.75 6.85
CA MET A 132 0.61 -7.61 7.15
C MET A 132 1.93 -6.82 7.20
N PHE A 133 2.23 -6.03 6.16
CA PHE A 133 3.50 -5.31 6.08
C PHE A 133 3.55 -4.06 6.98
N ALA A 134 2.39 -3.50 7.32
CA ALA A 134 2.29 -2.36 8.23
C ALA A 134 2.33 -2.76 9.72
N SER A 135 1.98 -4.02 10.05
CA SER A 135 1.87 -4.47 11.45
C SER A 135 3.06 -5.26 11.96
N TYR A 136 3.90 -5.79 11.06
CA TYR A 136 4.96 -6.74 11.44
C TYR A 136 6.29 -6.43 10.77
N ASP A 137 7.34 -6.38 11.59
CA ASP A 137 8.73 -6.33 11.13
C ASP A 137 9.32 -7.74 10.98
N LEU A 138 8.60 -8.60 10.25
CA LEU A 138 8.97 -9.99 10.00
C LEU A 138 8.95 -10.28 8.50
N ALA A 139 9.85 -11.16 8.08
CA ALA A 139 9.79 -11.83 6.79
C ALA A 139 8.71 -12.91 6.83
N PHE A 140 7.83 -12.89 5.84
CA PHE A 140 6.83 -13.92 5.60
C PHE A 140 7.12 -14.61 4.26
N PRO A 141 7.01 -15.95 4.18
CA PRO A 141 7.19 -16.64 2.92
C PRO A 141 6.05 -16.33 1.95
N ALA A 142 6.31 -16.49 0.65
CA ALA A 142 5.34 -16.18 -0.41
C ALA A 142 3.99 -16.89 -0.22
N TRP A 143 4.00 -18.18 0.13
CA TRP A 143 2.77 -18.95 0.31
C TRP A 143 1.88 -18.40 1.43
N TYR A 144 2.48 -17.86 2.50
CA TYR A 144 1.74 -17.32 3.63
C TYR A 144 1.31 -15.88 3.37
N THR A 145 2.12 -15.11 2.65
CA THR A 145 1.77 -13.73 2.28
C THR A 145 0.50 -13.71 1.42
N GLU A 146 0.48 -14.50 0.35
CA GLU A 146 -0.69 -14.66 -0.52
C GLU A 146 -1.83 -15.40 0.22
N GLY A 147 -1.48 -16.46 0.96
CA GLY A 147 -2.45 -17.27 1.69
C GLY A 147 -3.19 -16.52 2.81
N PHE A 148 -2.50 -15.61 3.51
CA PHE A 148 -3.10 -14.71 4.49
C PHE A 148 -4.01 -13.69 3.82
N ALA A 149 -3.61 -13.14 2.68
CA ALA A 149 -4.44 -12.20 1.93
C ALA A 149 -5.74 -12.87 1.44
N GLU A 150 -5.66 -14.12 0.95
CA GLU A 150 -6.84 -14.94 0.65
C GLU A 150 -7.67 -15.32 1.89
N PHE A 151 -7.03 -15.48 3.05
CA PHE A 151 -7.70 -15.83 4.30
C PHE A 151 -8.48 -14.64 4.88
N ALA A 152 -7.90 -13.46 4.79
CA ALA A 152 -8.49 -12.20 5.21
C ALA A 152 -9.59 -11.75 4.24
N SER A 153 -9.42 -11.99 2.93
CA SER A 153 -10.38 -11.57 1.90
C SER A 153 -11.76 -12.19 2.04
N THR A 154 -11.85 -13.35 2.70
CA THR A 154 -13.13 -14.03 2.96
C THR A 154 -13.82 -13.57 4.23
N MET A 155 -13.29 -12.56 4.94
CA MET A 155 -13.91 -12.05 6.15
C MET A 155 -15.35 -11.62 5.84
N ARG A 156 -16.29 -12.25 6.53
CA ARG A 156 -17.71 -11.88 6.48
C ARG A 156 -17.97 -10.80 7.49
N ILE A 157 -18.68 -9.79 7.05
CA ILE A 157 -19.00 -8.60 7.83
C ILE A 157 -20.50 -8.57 7.99
N GLU A 158 -20.95 -8.84 9.22
CA GLU A 158 -22.34 -8.74 9.65
C GLU A 158 -22.54 -7.39 10.38
N ASP A 159 -23.75 -7.11 10.83
CA ASP A 159 -24.07 -5.88 11.57
C ASP A 159 -23.52 -5.89 13.01
N ASP A 160 -23.45 -7.05 13.65
CA ASP A 160 -23.04 -7.21 15.05
C ASP A 160 -21.68 -7.94 15.21
N SER A 161 -21.13 -8.46 14.11
CA SER A 161 -19.94 -9.30 14.15
C SER A 161 -19.12 -9.28 12.86
N ALA A 162 -17.87 -9.68 12.98
CA ALA A 162 -17.00 -10.04 11.86
C ALA A 162 -16.57 -11.51 12.01
N GLN A 163 -16.62 -12.27 10.92
CA GLN A 163 -16.21 -13.67 10.90
C GLN A 163 -15.03 -13.88 9.95
N ILE A 164 -13.90 -14.34 10.49
CA ILE A 164 -12.66 -14.61 9.75
C ILE A 164 -12.44 -16.11 9.56
N GLY A 165 -11.81 -16.50 8.46
CA GLY A 165 -11.55 -17.90 8.13
C GLY A 165 -12.74 -18.60 7.46
N VAL A 166 -13.63 -17.85 6.84
CA VAL A 166 -14.68 -18.40 5.99
C VAL A 166 -14.03 -19.09 4.77
N PRO A 167 -14.55 -20.24 4.31
CA PRO A 167 -14.05 -20.90 3.11
C PRO A 167 -13.95 -20.00 1.88
N ALA A 168 -12.77 -19.98 1.23
CA ALA A 168 -12.52 -19.23 0.00
C ALA A 168 -13.18 -19.91 -1.22
N GLN A 169 -14.49 -19.74 -1.36
CA GLN A 169 -15.28 -20.37 -2.42
C GLN A 169 -14.79 -19.98 -3.83
N HIS A 170 -14.27 -18.76 -4.00
CA HIS A 170 -13.68 -18.30 -5.25
C HIS A 170 -12.41 -19.08 -5.66
N ARG A 171 -11.76 -19.80 -4.74
CA ARG A 171 -10.59 -20.66 -5.00
C ARG A 171 -10.93 -22.13 -5.17
N ALA A 172 -12.20 -22.52 -5.14
CA ALA A 172 -12.61 -23.92 -5.22
C ALA A 172 -12.10 -24.61 -6.50
N ARG A 173 -12.12 -23.92 -7.65
CA ARG A 173 -11.62 -24.48 -8.91
C ARG A 173 -10.13 -24.84 -8.83
N GLY A 174 -9.27 -23.89 -8.44
CA GLY A 174 -7.84 -24.14 -8.28
C GLY A 174 -7.52 -25.23 -7.27
N LEU A 175 -8.27 -25.29 -6.16
CA LEU A 175 -8.09 -26.29 -5.11
C LEU A 175 -8.46 -27.72 -5.52
N PHE A 176 -9.57 -27.90 -6.22
CA PHE A 176 -10.11 -29.23 -6.54
C PHE A 176 -9.72 -29.74 -7.95
N GLN A 177 -9.56 -28.83 -8.91
CA GLN A 177 -9.34 -29.15 -10.33
C GLN A 177 -7.97 -28.71 -10.86
N GLY A 178 -7.28 -27.80 -10.18
CA GLY A 178 -5.97 -27.28 -10.61
C GLY A 178 -4.78 -28.16 -10.21
N GLN A 179 -3.57 -27.65 -10.49
CA GLN A 179 -2.32 -28.28 -10.05
C GLN A 179 -2.30 -28.45 -8.53
N ARG A 180 -1.94 -29.64 -8.06
CA ARG A 180 -1.81 -29.94 -6.63
C ARG A 180 -0.37 -29.75 -6.16
N PHE A 181 -0.03 -28.55 -5.69
CA PHE A 181 1.23 -28.32 -5.00
C PHE A 181 1.24 -29.02 -3.63
N ARG A 182 2.26 -29.85 -3.39
CA ARG A 182 2.50 -30.46 -2.08
C ARG A 182 3.09 -29.43 -1.12
N VAL A 183 2.95 -29.67 0.18
CA VAL A 183 3.44 -28.73 1.21
C VAL A 183 4.96 -28.44 1.11
N PRO A 184 5.85 -29.42 0.83
CA PRO A 184 7.26 -29.13 0.59
C PRO A 184 7.51 -28.11 -0.52
N GLU A 185 6.74 -28.18 -1.61
CA GLU A 185 6.85 -27.23 -2.73
C GLU A 185 6.44 -25.82 -2.29
N MET A 186 5.40 -25.70 -1.45
CA MET A 186 4.94 -24.39 -0.93
C MET A 186 6.01 -23.69 -0.07
N PHE A 187 6.90 -24.45 0.59
CA PHE A 187 7.99 -23.90 1.39
C PHE A 187 9.24 -23.53 0.58
N ASP A 188 9.30 -23.88 -0.70
CA ASP A 188 10.35 -23.46 -1.62
C ASP A 188 10.19 -21.96 -1.96
N PRO A 189 11.14 -21.09 -1.56
CA PRO A 189 11.05 -19.66 -1.82
C PRO A 189 11.07 -19.31 -3.33
N THR A 190 11.57 -20.20 -4.18
CA THR A 190 11.67 -19.99 -5.62
C THR A 190 10.41 -20.44 -6.39
N LEU A 191 9.43 -21.07 -5.73
CA LEU A 191 8.25 -21.58 -6.42
C LEU A 191 7.44 -20.44 -7.05
N ARG A 192 7.25 -19.33 -6.31
CA ARG A 192 6.41 -18.20 -6.74
C ARG A 192 6.90 -17.57 -8.05
N SER A 193 8.21 -17.41 -8.21
CA SER A 193 8.83 -16.83 -9.41
C SER A 193 8.74 -17.76 -10.64
N ARG A 194 8.52 -19.07 -10.43
CA ARG A 194 8.49 -20.10 -11.48
C ARG A 194 7.08 -20.58 -11.87
N LEU A 195 6.01 -19.93 -11.40
CA LEU A 195 4.63 -20.35 -11.69
C LEU A 195 4.28 -20.19 -13.18
N GLY A 196 4.69 -19.10 -13.83
CA GLY A 196 4.62 -18.92 -15.30
C GLY A 196 3.23 -18.81 -15.94
N SER A 197 2.15 -19.29 -15.31
CA SER A 197 0.77 -19.25 -15.86
C SER A 197 -0.27 -18.85 -14.81
N ALA A 198 -1.40 -18.29 -15.28
CA ALA A 198 -2.51 -17.88 -14.40
C ALA A 198 -3.13 -19.06 -13.63
N GLU A 199 -3.21 -20.25 -14.25
CA GLU A 199 -3.72 -21.46 -13.59
C GLU A 199 -2.83 -21.91 -12.43
N ARG A 200 -1.50 -21.87 -12.63
CA ARG A 200 -0.54 -22.19 -11.56
C ARG A 200 -0.54 -21.14 -10.46
N GLN A 201 -0.78 -19.88 -10.79
CA GLN A 201 -0.98 -18.81 -9.80
C GLN A 201 -2.25 -19.03 -8.98
N ASP A 202 -3.39 -19.33 -9.61
CA ASP A 202 -4.64 -19.64 -8.90
C ASP A 202 -4.48 -20.85 -7.96
N ALA A 203 -3.83 -21.91 -8.43
CA ALA A 203 -3.51 -23.07 -7.61
C ALA A 203 -2.57 -22.76 -6.44
N PHE A 204 -1.55 -21.92 -6.65
CA PHE A 204 -0.64 -21.47 -5.58
C PHE A 204 -1.39 -20.66 -4.53
N TYR A 205 -2.29 -19.76 -4.93
CA TYR A 205 -3.06 -18.91 -4.02
C TYR A 205 -4.05 -19.73 -3.21
N GLY A 206 -4.79 -20.63 -3.88
CA GLY A 206 -5.68 -21.58 -3.20
C GLY A 206 -4.93 -22.46 -2.20
N ARG A 207 -3.75 -22.99 -2.57
CA ARG A 207 -2.93 -23.79 -1.66
C ARG A 207 -2.34 -22.99 -0.52
N GLY A 208 -1.93 -21.74 -0.75
CA GLY A 208 -1.51 -20.80 0.29
C GLY A 208 -2.62 -20.53 1.30
N TRP A 209 -3.85 -20.29 0.82
CA TRP A 209 -5.03 -20.14 1.66
C TRP A 209 -5.28 -21.39 2.51
N LEU A 210 -5.29 -22.56 1.89
CA LEU A 210 -5.59 -23.83 2.56
C LEU A 210 -4.57 -24.13 3.68
N LEU A 211 -3.28 -23.93 3.39
CA LEU A 211 -2.21 -24.13 4.37
C LEU A 211 -2.33 -23.11 5.51
N THR A 212 -2.59 -21.83 5.19
CA THR A 212 -2.83 -20.77 6.18
C THR A 212 -4.01 -21.12 7.10
N HIS A 213 -5.12 -21.55 6.52
CA HIS A 213 -6.33 -21.92 7.25
C HIS A 213 -6.09 -23.11 8.17
N TYR A 214 -5.48 -24.18 7.66
CA TYR A 214 -5.15 -25.38 8.43
C TYR A 214 -4.25 -25.07 9.63
N LEU A 215 -3.16 -24.33 9.39
CA LEU A 215 -2.21 -23.98 10.44
C LEU A 215 -2.80 -23.02 11.47
N THR A 216 -3.71 -22.14 11.06
CA THR A 216 -4.36 -21.15 11.96
C THR A 216 -5.32 -21.82 12.95
N PHE A 217 -6.18 -22.73 12.46
CA PHE A 217 -7.26 -23.29 13.28
C PHE A 217 -6.91 -24.58 14.03
N LYS A 218 -5.68 -25.08 13.89
CA LYS A 218 -5.15 -26.22 14.65
C LYS A 218 -4.13 -25.70 15.67
N PRO A 219 -4.45 -25.65 16.99
CA PRO A 219 -3.59 -25.02 17.98
C PRO A 219 -2.14 -25.52 17.99
N GLU A 220 -1.94 -26.84 17.81
CA GLU A 220 -0.61 -27.46 17.74
C GLU A 220 0.14 -26.99 16.50
N ARG A 221 -0.53 -26.96 15.34
CA ARG A 221 0.04 -26.51 14.07
C ARG A 221 0.30 -25.01 14.05
N TYR A 222 -0.50 -24.20 14.75
CA TYR A 222 -0.28 -22.77 14.91
C TYR A 222 1.02 -22.49 15.68
N ARG A 223 1.28 -23.23 16.76
CA ARG A 223 2.54 -23.10 17.52
C ARG A 223 3.76 -23.49 16.66
N GLN A 224 3.64 -24.53 15.85
CA GLN A 224 4.69 -24.92 14.90
C GLN A 224 4.88 -23.86 13.81
N PHE A 225 3.80 -23.25 13.32
CA PHE A 225 3.90 -22.13 12.38
C PHE A 225 4.63 -20.92 12.98
N GLN A 226 4.35 -20.59 14.24
CA GLN A 226 5.11 -19.55 14.95
C GLN A 226 6.60 -19.91 15.10
N GLN A 227 6.92 -21.18 15.33
CA GLN A 227 8.31 -21.66 15.35
C GLN A 227 8.97 -21.53 13.98
N TYR A 228 8.27 -21.91 12.91
CA TYR A 228 8.74 -21.78 11.54
C TYR A 228 9.06 -20.33 11.20
N LEU A 229 8.16 -19.38 11.51
CA LEU A 229 8.42 -17.95 11.31
C LEU A 229 9.61 -17.47 12.13
N ARG A 230 9.79 -17.92 13.38
CA ARG A 230 10.96 -17.57 14.19
C ARG A 230 12.27 -18.06 13.55
N LEU A 231 12.30 -19.31 13.09
CA LEU A 231 13.48 -19.90 12.45
C LEU A 231 13.81 -19.20 11.12
N LEU A 232 12.80 -18.94 10.29
CA LEU A 232 12.96 -18.17 9.05
C LEU A 232 13.56 -16.79 9.36
N ASN A 233 12.99 -16.09 10.34
CA ASN A 233 13.46 -14.76 10.74
C ASN A 233 14.76 -14.79 11.56
N SER A 234 15.30 -15.96 11.93
CA SER A 234 16.65 -16.09 12.49
C SER A 234 17.71 -16.45 11.44
N GLY A 235 17.32 -16.62 10.17
CA GLY A 235 18.23 -16.94 9.06
C GLY A 235 18.25 -18.41 8.64
N THR A 236 17.39 -19.27 9.23
CA THR A 236 17.28 -20.66 8.79
C THR A 236 16.59 -20.72 7.43
N PRO A 237 17.13 -21.44 6.43
CA PRO A 237 16.49 -21.59 5.12
C PRO A 237 15.05 -22.11 5.24
N SER A 238 14.12 -21.58 4.43
CA SER A 238 12.68 -21.82 4.56
C SER A 238 12.30 -23.31 4.67
N VAL A 239 12.82 -24.17 3.78
CA VAL A 239 12.51 -25.61 3.81
C VAL A 239 13.04 -26.27 5.10
N ALA A 240 14.28 -25.98 5.50
CA ALA A 240 14.88 -26.52 6.72
C ALA A 240 14.14 -26.02 7.98
N ALA A 241 13.71 -24.75 8.00
CA ALA A 241 12.89 -24.21 9.07
C ALA A 241 11.53 -24.93 9.17
N ALA A 242 10.94 -25.29 8.03
CA ALA A 242 9.69 -26.05 7.98
C ALA A 242 9.88 -27.48 8.51
N GLU A 243 10.92 -28.20 8.09
CA GLU A 243 11.23 -29.54 8.59
C GLU A 243 11.45 -29.55 10.11
N GLN A 244 12.21 -28.59 10.64
CA GLN A 244 12.44 -28.45 12.08
C GLN A 244 11.17 -28.13 12.88
N SER A 245 10.19 -27.46 12.26
CA SER A 245 8.98 -27.01 12.95
C SER A 245 7.83 -28.00 12.83
N PHE A 246 7.65 -28.60 11.66
CA PHE A 246 6.51 -29.45 11.33
C PHE A 246 6.84 -30.94 11.30
N GLY A 247 8.12 -31.31 11.23
CA GLY A 247 8.59 -32.68 11.06
C GLY A 247 8.47 -33.13 9.59
N ASP A 248 7.89 -34.31 9.38
CA ASP A 248 7.67 -34.86 8.04
C ASP A 248 6.68 -34.01 7.23
N LEU A 249 7.20 -33.25 6.26
CA LEU A 249 6.41 -32.39 5.37
C LEU A 249 5.53 -33.19 4.39
N GLY A 250 5.86 -34.45 4.12
CA GLY A 250 5.02 -35.37 3.38
C GLY A 250 3.77 -35.76 4.18
N ALA A 251 3.94 -36.07 5.47
CA ALA A 251 2.83 -36.31 6.38
C ALA A 251 1.95 -35.06 6.52
N LEU A 252 2.55 -33.87 6.66
CA LEU A 252 1.81 -32.61 6.68
C LEU A 252 1.01 -32.38 5.38
N SER A 253 1.56 -32.74 4.22
CA SER A 253 0.82 -32.66 2.94
C SER A 253 -0.46 -33.50 2.97
N ILE A 254 -0.36 -34.74 3.46
CA ILE A 254 -1.51 -35.65 3.57
C ILE A 254 -2.56 -35.10 4.53
N GLU A 255 -2.14 -34.50 5.64
CA GLU A 255 -3.07 -33.86 6.59
C GLU A 255 -3.81 -32.68 5.97
N VAL A 256 -3.11 -31.82 5.24
CA VAL A 256 -3.69 -30.65 4.57
C VAL A 256 -4.66 -31.08 3.47
N ASP A 257 -4.34 -32.14 2.71
CA ASP A 257 -5.26 -32.71 1.71
C ASP A 257 -6.50 -33.32 2.36
N ARG A 258 -6.34 -34.04 3.48
CA ARG A 258 -7.47 -34.57 4.26
C ARG A 258 -8.34 -33.46 4.82
N TYR A 259 -7.72 -32.37 5.26
CA TYR A 259 -8.43 -31.19 5.75
C TYR A 259 -9.28 -30.54 4.66
N LEU A 260 -8.74 -30.40 3.44
CA LEU A 260 -9.49 -29.92 2.26
C LEU A 260 -10.68 -30.82 1.92
N ALA A 261 -10.51 -32.14 2.03
CA ALA A 261 -11.57 -33.12 1.77
C ALA A 261 -12.64 -33.18 2.87
N GLY A 262 -12.44 -32.48 4.00
CA GLY A 262 -13.41 -32.41 5.09
C GLY A 262 -14.68 -31.66 4.69
N SER A 263 -15.82 -32.06 5.27
CA SER A 263 -17.12 -31.44 4.98
C SER A 263 -17.35 -30.09 5.68
N ARG A 264 -16.49 -29.71 6.63
CA ARG A 264 -16.60 -28.47 7.42
C ARG A 264 -15.23 -27.88 7.68
N MET A 265 -15.16 -26.55 7.63
CA MET A 265 -13.99 -25.78 8.05
C MET A 265 -14.41 -24.78 9.12
N PRO A 266 -13.63 -24.64 10.22
CA PRO A 266 -13.88 -23.65 11.26
C PRO A 266 -13.72 -22.22 10.74
N ALA A 267 -14.44 -21.31 11.39
CA ALA A 267 -14.28 -19.87 11.27
C ALA A 267 -14.34 -19.26 12.68
N MET A 268 -13.71 -18.11 12.88
CA MET A 268 -13.75 -17.38 14.15
C MET A 268 -14.69 -16.19 14.01
N THR A 269 -15.73 -16.15 14.84
CA THR A 269 -16.63 -15.00 14.96
C THR A 269 -16.14 -14.07 16.06
N MET A 270 -16.05 -12.78 15.74
CA MET A 270 -15.67 -11.71 16.66
C MET A 270 -16.84 -10.74 16.76
N MET A 271 -17.42 -10.63 17.95
CA MET A 271 -18.53 -9.72 18.21
C MET A 271 -18.02 -8.28 18.34
N TYR A 272 -18.75 -7.31 17.79
CA TYR A 272 -18.39 -5.90 17.97
C TYR A 272 -18.61 -5.46 19.41
N ASP A 273 -19.47 -6.11 20.20
CA ASP A 273 -19.67 -5.86 21.64
C ASP A 273 -19.86 -4.38 22.01
N GLY A 274 -20.58 -3.63 21.18
CA GLY A 274 -20.82 -2.19 21.39
C GLY A 274 -19.68 -1.27 20.96
N ASN A 275 -18.61 -1.79 20.35
CA ASN A 275 -17.59 -0.97 19.70
C ASN A 275 -18.21 -0.18 18.55
N VAL A 276 -18.22 1.14 18.70
CA VAL A 276 -18.64 2.05 17.63
C VAL A 276 -17.46 2.21 16.69
N LEU A 277 -17.59 1.68 15.48
CA LEU A 277 -16.57 1.83 14.46
C LEU A 277 -16.56 3.25 13.90
N PRO A 278 -15.38 3.77 13.50
CA PRO A 278 -15.25 5.13 13.01
C PRO A 278 -16.16 5.39 11.80
N ALA A 279 -17.12 6.31 11.96
CA ALA A 279 -17.97 6.71 10.86
C ALA A 279 -17.19 7.52 9.81
N ALA A 280 -17.47 7.28 8.54
CA ALA A 280 -16.85 8.02 7.46
C ALA A 280 -17.49 9.41 7.29
N ARG A 281 -16.67 10.45 7.21
CA ARG A 281 -17.09 11.76 6.70
C ARG A 281 -17.11 11.68 5.17
N VAL A 282 -18.28 11.85 4.58
CA VAL A 282 -18.43 11.87 3.12
C VAL A 282 -18.56 13.31 2.64
N ARG A 283 -17.84 13.66 1.57
CA ARG A 283 -17.98 14.93 0.87
C ARG A 283 -17.98 14.70 -0.64
N ARG A 284 -18.60 15.63 -1.36
CA ARG A 284 -18.40 15.75 -2.80
C ARG A 284 -17.03 16.35 -3.08
N LEU A 285 -16.41 15.89 -4.17
CA LEU A 285 -15.25 16.57 -4.72
C LEU A 285 -15.68 17.94 -5.27
N SER A 286 -14.79 18.93 -5.17
CA SER A 286 -14.93 20.20 -5.88
C SER A 286 -14.93 19.96 -7.39
N ALA A 287 -15.39 20.94 -8.16
CA ALA A 287 -15.32 20.85 -9.62
C ALA A 287 -13.88 20.69 -10.13
N GLY A 288 -12.91 21.31 -9.44
CA GLY A 288 -11.50 21.20 -9.79
C GLY A 288 -10.89 19.85 -9.42
N GLU A 289 -11.23 19.32 -8.25
CA GLU A 289 -10.84 17.97 -7.86
C GLU A 289 -11.40 16.92 -8.83
N ALA A 290 -12.69 17.03 -9.19
CA ALA A 290 -13.34 16.12 -10.13
C ALA A 290 -12.71 16.18 -11.54
N ASP A 291 -12.35 17.38 -12.03
CA ASP A 291 -11.66 17.54 -13.32
C ASP A 291 -10.22 16.96 -13.29
N MET A 292 -9.59 16.90 -12.11
CA MET A 292 -8.19 16.48 -11.94
C MET A 292 -8.02 15.02 -11.45
N ILE A 293 -9.07 14.36 -10.96
CA ILE A 293 -8.97 13.08 -10.23
C ILE A 293 -8.33 11.94 -11.04
N ASP A 294 -8.59 11.88 -12.35
CA ASP A 294 -7.97 10.90 -13.25
C ASP A 294 -6.46 11.12 -13.39
N LEU A 295 -6.02 12.39 -13.37
CA LEU A 295 -4.60 12.73 -13.39
C LEU A 295 -3.97 12.46 -12.03
N ARG A 296 -4.70 12.74 -10.94
CA ARG A 296 -4.28 12.45 -9.57
C ARG A 296 -4.02 10.95 -9.38
N MET A 297 -4.91 10.09 -9.85
CA MET A 297 -4.72 8.62 -9.78
C MET A 297 -3.45 8.16 -10.51
N ARG A 298 -3.12 8.75 -11.66
CA ARG A 298 -1.89 8.43 -12.40
C ARG A 298 -0.65 8.96 -11.69
N SER A 299 -0.68 10.20 -11.19
CA SER A 299 0.38 10.82 -10.40
C SER A 299 0.73 9.97 -9.18
N ILE A 300 -0.29 9.69 -8.36
CA ILE A 300 -0.10 8.96 -7.12
C ILE A 300 0.20 7.48 -7.34
N ARG A 301 -0.17 6.88 -8.48
CA ARG A 301 0.31 5.54 -8.86
C ARG A 301 1.81 5.53 -9.19
N GLY A 302 2.37 6.67 -9.60
CA GLY A 302 3.77 6.82 -9.98
C GLY A 302 3.95 6.79 -11.49
N VAL A 303 4.80 7.69 -11.97
CA VAL A 303 5.01 7.98 -13.39
C VAL A 303 6.50 7.94 -13.73
N THR A 304 6.81 7.49 -14.95
CA THR A 304 8.12 7.73 -15.56
C THR A 304 8.27 9.20 -15.95
N LYS A 305 9.50 9.68 -16.18
CA LYS A 305 9.76 11.06 -16.64
C LYS A 305 8.93 11.46 -17.86
N THR A 306 8.79 10.56 -18.84
CA THR A 306 8.00 10.80 -20.05
C THR A 306 6.50 10.90 -19.76
N GLU A 307 5.99 10.06 -18.86
CA GLU A 307 4.59 10.10 -18.44
C GLU A 307 4.30 11.36 -17.61
N ALA A 308 5.21 11.75 -16.73
CA ALA A 308 5.09 12.93 -15.89
C ALA A 308 4.95 14.21 -16.72
N ALA A 309 5.80 14.38 -17.75
CA ALA A 309 5.71 15.54 -18.65
C ALA A 309 4.33 15.63 -19.36
N LYS A 310 3.81 14.50 -19.83
CA LYS A 310 2.47 14.43 -20.46
C LYS A 310 1.35 14.68 -19.45
N LEU A 311 1.50 14.16 -18.23
CA LEU A 311 0.54 14.34 -17.15
C LEU A 311 0.45 15.81 -16.75
N TYR A 312 1.58 16.45 -16.49
CA TYR A 312 1.67 17.87 -16.16
C TYR A 312 1.10 18.76 -17.27
N ALA A 313 1.40 18.48 -18.53
CA ALA A 313 0.86 19.24 -19.66
C ALA A 313 -0.69 19.22 -19.73
N ARG A 314 -1.31 18.14 -19.24
CA ARG A 314 -2.78 18.03 -19.12
C ARG A 314 -3.32 18.68 -17.85
N ALA A 315 -2.57 18.60 -16.75
CA ALA A 315 -2.97 19.13 -15.45
C ALA A 315 -2.89 20.66 -15.38
N ALA A 316 -1.84 21.26 -15.94
CA ALA A 316 -1.60 22.70 -15.91
C ALA A 316 -2.80 23.57 -16.35
N PRO A 317 -3.47 23.32 -17.50
CA PRO A 317 -4.64 24.12 -17.89
C PRO A 317 -5.84 23.94 -16.95
N ILE A 318 -6.01 22.76 -16.33
CA ILE A 318 -7.06 22.52 -15.33
C ILE A 318 -6.75 23.35 -14.08
N ALA A 319 -5.51 23.33 -13.60
CA ALA A 319 -5.10 24.11 -12.44
C ALA A 319 -5.24 25.63 -12.67
N VAL A 320 -5.02 26.13 -13.89
CA VAL A 320 -5.29 27.54 -14.22
C VAL A 320 -6.79 27.88 -14.06
N LYS A 321 -7.68 26.98 -14.51
CA LYS A 321 -9.13 27.15 -14.36
C LYS A 321 -9.56 27.16 -12.89
N TYR A 322 -8.84 26.44 -12.03
CA TYR A 322 -9.12 26.31 -10.60
C TYR A 322 -7.97 26.86 -9.74
N ALA A 323 -7.51 28.07 -10.04
CA ALA A 323 -6.41 28.72 -9.34
C ALA A 323 -6.67 28.95 -7.83
N ASP A 324 -7.94 29.09 -7.45
CA ASP A 324 -8.35 29.30 -6.05
C ASP A 324 -8.56 28.00 -5.26
N ASP A 325 -8.47 26.83 -5.90
CA ASP A 325 -8.64 25.52 -5.24
C ASP A 325 -7.29 25.00 -4.74
N ALA A 326 -7.12 25.03 -3.41
CA ALA A 326 -5.87 24.66 -2.75
C ALA A 326 -5.45 23.21 -3.03
N LEU A 327 -6.41 22.27 -3.11
CA LEU A 327 -6.11 20.85 -3.34
C LEU A 327 -5.70 20.63 -4.79
N VAL A 328 -6.35 21.29 -5.75
CA VAL A 328 -5.95 21.25 -7.16
C VAL A 328 -4.53 21.79 -7.35
N GLN A 329 -4.19 22.90 -6.71
CA GLN A 329 -2.83 23.45 -6.76
C GLN A 329 -1.81 22.52 -6.07
N GLY A 330 -2.19 21.88 -4.96
CA GLY A 330 -1.35 20.87 -4.31
C GLY A 330 -1.06 19.66 -5.20
N TRP A 331 -2.09 19.14 -5.90
CA TRP A 331 -1.92 18.05 -6.87
C TRP A 331 -1.09 18.48 -8.08
N LEU A 332 -1.26 19.71 -8.56
CA LEU A 332 -0.41 20.25 -9.62
C LEU A 332 1.05 20.33 -9.18
N ALA A 333 1.32 20.74 -7.93
CA ALA A 333 2.68 20.85 -7.42
C ALA A 333 3.44 19.51 -7.48
N GLU A 334 2.77 18.41 -7.13
CA GLU A 334 3.31 17.05 -7.30
C GLU A 334 3.54 16.70 -8.77
N MET A 335 2.54 16.89 -9.64
CA MET A 335 2.67 16.55 -11.06
C MET A 335 3.76 17.37 -11.76
N ALA A 336 3.92 18.64 -11.37
CA ALA A 336 4.98 19.52 -11.83
C ALA A 336 6.35 19.07 -11.31
N PHE A 337 6.43 18.65 -10.05
CA PHE A 337 7.64 18.10 -9.46
C PHE A 337 8.10 16.83 -10.20
N ASP A 338 7.19 15.89 -10.45
CA ASP A 338 7.48 14.66 -11.19
C ASP A 338 7.90 14.94 -12.64
N ALA A 339 7.35 16.00 -13.24
CA ALA A 339 7.72 16.48 -14.58
C ALA A 339 9.02 17.31 -14.62
N GLU A 340 9.73 17.41 -13.49
CA GLU A 340 10.92 18.24 -13.29
C GLU A 340 10.70 19.73 -13.59
N GLN A 341 9.45 20.20 -13.55
CA GLN A 341 9.07 21.61 -13.70
C GLN A 341 9.11 22.29 -12.33
N TYR A 342 10.29 22.36 -11.71
CA TYR A 342 10.40 22.73 -10.30
C TYR A 342 9.92 24.16 -9.99
N ASP A 343 10.14 25.13 -10.88
CA ASP A 343 9.60 26.48 -10.68
C ASP A 343 8.07 26.48 -10.69
N ALA A 344 7.45 25.69 -11.56
CA ALA A 344 6.00 25.53 -11.58
C ALA A 344 5.49 24.78 -10.34
N ALA A 345 6.23 23.78 -9.87
CA ALA A 345 5.91 23.06 -8.64
C ALA A 345 5.92 23.99 -7.41
N VAL A 346 6.95 24.85 -7.29
CA VAL A 346 7.02 25.86 -6.23
C VAL A 346 5.88 26.86 -6.35
N ALA A 347 5.58 27.36 -7.56
CA ALA A 347 4.50 28.32 -7.78
C ALA A 347 3.11 27.74 -7.41
N ALA A 348 2.82 26.51 -7.84
CA ALA A 348 1.56 25.82 -7.50
C ALA A 348 1.47 25.56 -5.99
N ALA A 349 2.57 25.12 -5.37
CA ALA A 349 2.61 24.93 -3.92
C ALA A 349 2.41 26.24 -3.14
N ASP A 350 3.01 27.34 -3.59
CA ASP A 350 2.80 28.67 -2.97
C ASP A 350 1.33 29.12 -3.07
N GLN A 351 0.66 28.87 -4.21
CA GLN A 351 -0.77 29.14 -4.35
C GLN A 351 -1.61 28.28 -3.39
N ALA A 352 -1.29 26.99 -3.27
CA ALA A 352 -1.95 26.10 -2.32
C ALA A 352 -1.76 26.57 -0.86
N ILE A 353 -0.51 26.91 -0.46
CA ILE A 353 -0.18 27.38 0.90
C ILE A 353 -0.89 28.70 1.22
N ALA A 354 -1.06 29.58 0.24
CA ALA A 354 -1.79 30.84 0.45
C ALA A 354 -3.28 30.63 0.79
N ARG A 355 -3.86 29.48 0.41
CA ARG A 355 -5.27 29.12 0.66
C ARG A 355 -5.43 28.15 1.82
N ASP A 356 -4.47 27.25 1.99
CA ASP A 356 -4.35 26.35 3.13
C ASP A 356 -2.91 26.36 3.66
N ALA A 357 -2.67 27.23 4.63
CA ALA A 357 -1.35 27.39 5.24
C ALA A 357 -0.85 26.13 5.97
N ARG A 358 -1.73 25.16 6.25
CA ARG A 358 -1.40 23.89 6.90
C ARG A 358 -1.29 22.73 5.94
N SER A 359 -1.46 22.93 4.64
CA SER A 359 -1.37 21.85 3.63
C SER A 359 0.00 21.16 3.68
N VAL A 360 0.00 19.92 4.17
CA VAL A 360 1.21 19.08 4.25
C VAL A 360 1.76 18.86 2.84
N GLN A 361 0.92 18.45 1.89
CA GLN A 361 1.31 18.19 0.50
C GLN A 361 1.95 19.42 -0.15
N ALA A 362 1.38 20.61 0.01
CA ALA A 362 1.92 21.81 -0.62
C ALA A 362 3.30 22.18 -0.04
N HIS A 363 3.44 22.19 1.29
CA HIS A 363 4.74 22.43 1.93
C HIS A 363 5.78 21.37 1.54
N MET A 364 5.36 20.11 1.44
CA MET A 364 6.19 19.00 1.03
C MET A 364 6.72 19.23 -0.39
N TYR A 365 5.85 19.33 -1.41
CA TYR A 365 6.31 19.48 -2.79
C TYR A 365 7.03 20.80 -3.07
N ARG A 366 6.72 21.88 -2.33
CA ARG A 366 7.54 23.11 -2.36
C ARG A 366 8.98 22.85 -1.93
N GLY A 367 9.18 22.20 -0.79
CA GLY A 367 10.50 21.88 -0.28
C GLY A 367 11.25 20.89 -1.16
N ALA A 368 10.57 19.84 -1.63
CA ALA A 368 11.15 18.84 -2.52
C ALA A 368 11.64 19.46 -3.84
N ALA A 369 10.83 20.33 -4.46
CA ALA A 369 11.21 21.04 -5.69
C ALA A 369 12.45 21.91 -5.48
N LEU A 370 12.48 22.72 -4.40
CA LEU A 370 13.65 23.54 -4.07
C LEU A 370 14.91 22.70 -3.83
N LEU A 371 14.79 21.57 -3.12
CA LEU A 371 15.91 20.65 -2.90
C LEU A 371 16.44 20.04 -4.21
N ARG A 372 15.55 19.67 -5.14
CA ARG A 372 15.95 19.17 -6.46
C ARG A 372 16.64 20.25 -7.31
N GLN A 373 16.16 21.48 -7.29
CA GLN A 373 16.82 22.61 -7.96
C GLN A 373 18.24 22.84 -7.43
N LEU A 374 18.42 22.82 -6.10
CA LEU A 374 19.75 22.96 -5.48
C LEU A 374 20.69 21.81 -5.87
N LYS A 375 20.19 20.57 -5.89
CA LYS A 375 20.96 19.40 -6.32
C LYS A 375 21.37 19.52 -7.79
N GLN A 376 20.43 19.85 -8.69
CA GLN A 376 20.71 19.99 -10.13
C GLN A 376 21.66 21.16 -10.43
N GLY A 377 21.54 22.27 -9.71
CA GLY A 377 22.46 23.40 -9.80
C GLY A 377 23.80 23.18 -9.12
N ASN A 378 24.05 21.99 -8.53
CA ASN A 378 25.22 21.66 -7.72
C ASN A 378 25.53 22.74 -6.65
N VAL A 379 24.48 23.32 -6.07
CA VAL A 379 24.61 24.42 -5.11
C VAL A 379 25.14 23.88 -3.79
N LYS A 380 26.25 24.42 -3.29
CA LYS A 380 26.85 24.00 -2.01
C LYS A 380 26.51 24.93 -0.83
N ASP A 381 25.94 26.11 -1.10
CA ASP A 381 25.60 27.11 -0.08
C ASP A 381 24.63 26.56 0.97
N ALA A 382 25.09 26.40 2.21
CA ALA A 382 24.31 25.79 3.27
C ALA A 382 23.03 26.56 3.61
N ALA A 383 23.07 27.90 3.52
CA ALA A 383 21.92 28.73 3.83
C ALA A 383 20.76 28.46 2.86
N GLN A 384 21.03 28.27 1.57
CA GLN A 384 20.04 27.90 0.55
C GLN A 384 19.37 26.56 0.85
N TRP A 385 20.14 25.52 1.18
CA TRP A 385 19.60 24.22 1.59
C TRP A 385 18.72 24.34 2.84
N ASP A 386 19.15 25.13 3.82
CA ASP A 386 18.36 25.38 5.02
C ASP A 386 17.05 26.13 4.71
N ARG A 387 17.03 27.00 3.68
CA ARG A 387 15.78 27.63 3.21
C ARG A 387 14.83 26.61 2.60
N ALA A 388 15.34 25.69 1.77
CA ALA A 388 14.52 24.64 1.17
C ALA A 388 13.94 23.69 2.24
N ARG A 389 14.76 23.29 3.23
CA ARG A 389 14.33 22.46 4.37
C ARG A 389 13.23 23.10 5.23
N ARG A 390 13.11 24.43 5.28
CA ARG A 390 12.04 25.08 6.05
C ARG A 390 10.64 24.70 5.58
N SER A 391 10.44 24.46 4.29
CA SER A 391 9.16 23.96 3.77
C SER A 391 8.90 22.52 4.22
N ILE A 392 9.90 21.66 4.19
CA ILE A 392 9.79 20.29 4.72
C ILE A 392 9.46 20.29 6.23
N ILE A 393 10.13 21.16 7.00
CA ILE A 393 9.86 21.34 8.43
C ILE A 393 8.44 21.87 8.67
N ALA A 394 7.94 22.76 7.79
CA ALA A 394 6.57 23.24 7.88
C ALA A 394 5.55 22.12 7.63
N ALA A 395 5.80 21.25 6.64
CA ALA A 395 4.99 20.06 6.39
C ALA A 395 4.93 19.16 7.64
N ASN A 396 6.09 18.83 8.22
CA ASN A 396 6.17 18.04 9.45
C ASN A 396 5.51 18.70 10.68
N ARG A 397 5.42 20.04 10.72
CA ARG A 397 4.74 20.73 11.83
C ARG A 397 3.23 20.70 11.68
N SER A 398 2.73 20.64 10.45
CA SER A 398 1.31 20.46 10.19
C SER A 398 0.83 19.06 10.56
N ASP A 399 1.66 18.03 10.31
CA ASP A 399 1.41 16.65 10.72
C ASP A 399 2.74 15.98 11.15
N PRO A 400 3.02 15.90 12.47
CA PRO A 400 4.26 15.30 12.98
C PRO A 400 4.37 13.78 12.80
N ASP A 401 3.26 13.10 12.52
CA ASP A 401 3.20 11.65 12.31
C ASP A 401 3.05 11.29 10.82
N ASP A 402 3.18 12.27 9.91
CA ASP A 402 3.41 12.03 8.49
C ASP A 402 4.89 11.64 8.26
N ALA A 403 5.10 10.45 7.68
CA ALA A 403 6.42 9.91 7.43
C ALA A 403 7.16 10.63 6.28
N GLU A 404 6.45 11.21 5.32
CA GLU A 404 7.06 11.78 4.12
C GLU A 404 7.95 13.00 4.43
N PRO A 405 7.49 14.00 5.21
CA PRO A 405 8.36 15.11 5.61
C PRO A 405 9.62 14.67 6.37
N LEU A 406 9.50 13.65 7.24
CA LEU A 406 10.63 13.09 7.99
C LEU A 406 11.65 12.44 7.05
N TRP A 407 11.18 11.65 6.08
CA TRP A 407 11.98 11.03 5.03
C TRP A 407 12.73 12.07 4.20
N TRP A 408 12.01 13.07 3.68
CA TRP A 408 12.60 14.11 2.85
C TRP A 408 13.57 15.02 3.61
N PHE A 409 13.33 15.25 4.89
CA PHE A 409 14.28 15.99 5.72
C PHE A 409 15.62 15.25 5.81
N TRP A 410 15.61 13.94 6.03
CA TRP A 410 16.82 13.11 5.97
C TRP A 410 17.45 13.09 4.57
N LEU A 411 16.65 12.84 3.53
CA LEU A 411 17.11 12.75 2.15
C LEU A 411 17.79 14.05 1.69
N SER A 412 17.35 15.21 2.19
CA SER A 412 17.95 16.50 1.89
C SER A 412 19.43 16.62 2.27
N PHE A 413 19.92 15.86 3.25
CA PHE A 413 21.35 15.84 3.61
C PHE A 413 22.14 14.95 2.66
N GLN A 414 21.56 13.80 2.26
CA GLN A 414 22.13 12.92 1.24
C GLN A 414 22.26 13.65 -0.10
N MET A 415 21.22 14.38 -0.50
CA MET A 415 21.23 15.21 -1.71
C MET A 415 22.28 16.32 -1.68
N GLN A 416 22.61 16.84 -0.49
CA GLN A 416 23.65 17.84 -0.29
C GLN A 416 25.06 17.22 -0.19
N GLU A 417 25.17 15.88 -0.18
CA GLU A 417 26.42 15.14 0.08
C GLU A 417 27.02 15.49 1.45
N ARG A 418 26.15 15.68 2.44
CA ARG A 418 26.52 16.05 3.81
C ARG A 418 26.04 15.00 4.79
N GLN A 419 26.84 14.77 5.83
CA GLN A 419 26.44 13.93 6.95
C GLN A 419 25.11 14.43 7.56
N PRO A 420 24.07 13.57 7.65
CA PRO A 420 22.82 13.94 8.29
C PRO A 420 23.02 14.33 9.75
N THR A 421 22.22 15.28 10.23
CA THR A 421 22.19 15.61 11.66
C THR A 421 21.55 14.48 12.47
N ALA A 422 21.81 14.43 13.78
CA ALA A 422 21.16 13.46 14.68
C ALA A 422 19.63 13.54 14.60
N SER A 423 19.06 14.74 14.44
CA SER A 423 17.61 14.92 14.25
C SER A 423 17.12 14.34 12.93
N ALA A 424 17.92 14.42 11.86
CA ALA A 424 17.57 13.85 10.57
C ALA A 424 17.61 12.31 10.60
N ILE A 425 18.60 11.72 11.28
CA ILE A 425 18.64 10.27 11.51
C ILE A 425 17.46 9.79 12.36
N LYS A 426 17.14 10.52 13.44
CA LYS A 426 15.94 10.23 14.24
C LYS A 426 14.66 10.32 13.40
N GLY A 427 14.57 11.31 12.51
CA GLY A 427 13.46 11.45 11.57
C GLY A 427 13.34 10.26 10.62
N LEU A 428 14.45 9.80 10.04
CA LEU A 428 14.47 8.59 9.21
C LEU A 428 13.94 7.36 9.96
N TYR A 429 14.39 7.13 11.20
CA TYR A 429 13.91 6.01 12.00
C TYR A 429 12.43 6.14 12.35
N ARG A 430 11.96 7.34 12.67
CA ARG A 430 10.53 7.58 12.90
C ARG A 430 9.71 7.37 11.63
N ALA A 431 10.19 7.80 10.46
CA ALA A 431 9.55 7.51 9.18
C ALA A 431 9.44 6.00 8.95
N GLN A 432 10.50 5.23 9.25
CA GLN A 432 10.47 3.77 9.16
C GLN A 432 9.44 3.14 10.10
N GLU A 433 9.33 3.63 11.34
CA GLU A 433 8.34 3.15 12.32
C GLU A 433 6.90 3.48 11.89
N LEU A 434 6.68 4.62 11.25
CA LEU A 434 5.37 5.06 10.77
C LEU A 434 4.94 4.34 9.48
N THR A 435 5.91 4.06 8.59
CA THR A 435 5.67 3.34 7.33
C THR A 435 6.58 2.11 7.23
N PRO A 436 6.43 1.10 8.11
CA PRO A 436 7.26 -0.09 8.07
C PRO A 436 7.12 -0.81 6.73
N GLN A 437 5.97 -0.73 6.08
CA GLN A 437 5.72 -1.30 4.76
C GLN A 437 6.53 -0.63 3.62
N ASP A 438 7.09 0.56 3.82
CA ASP A 438 7.88 1.23 2.77
C ASP A 438 9.32 0.68 2.74
N TRP A 439 9.63 -0.06 1.67
CA TRP A 439 10.92 -0.74 1.53
C TRP A 439 12.10 0.22 1.35
N GLY A 440 11.89 1.38 0.73
CA GLY A 440 12.93 2.39 0.53
C GLY A 440 13.34 3.04 1.84
N VAL A 441 12.35 3.48 2.62
CA VAL A 441 12.58 4.04 3.96
C VAL A 441 13.19 3.00 4.89
N ARG A 442 12.67 1.76 4.85
CA ARG A 442 13.20 0.64 5.65
C ARG A 442 14.66 0.31 5.30
N MET A 443 15.00 0.27 4.01
CA MET A 443 16.38 0.03 3.56
C MET A 443 17.32 1.15 4.02
N ALA A 444 16.94 2.40 3.82
CA ALA A 444 17.73 3.54 4.27
C ALA A 444 17.93 3.54 5.79
N ALA A 445 16.90 3.23 6.57
CA ALA A 445 17.01 3.06 8.01
C ALA A 445 17.97 1.93 8.37
N ALA A 446 17.91 0.79 7.67
CA ALA A 446 18.84 -0.33 7.87
C ALA A 446 20.30 0.08 7.60
N VAL A 447 20.54 0.82 6.51
CA VAL A 447 21.87 1.40 6.22
C VAL A 447 22.32 2.30 7.35
N GLY A 448 21.48 3.23 7.81
CA GLY A 448 21.80 4.09 8.96
C GLY A 448 22.15 3.30 10.23
N ARG A 449 21.44 2.21 10.52
CA ARG A 449 21.72 1.31 11.66
C ARG A 449 23.07 0.57 11.48
N ILE A 450 23.44 0.20 10.26
CA ILE A 450 24.76 -0.37 9.94
C ILE A 450 25.88 0.63 10.23
N GLU A 451 25.70 1.90 9.83
CA GLU A 451 26.67 2.96 10.10
C GLU A 451 26.85 3.21 11.60
N ALA A 452 25.77 3.13 12.35
CA ALA A 452 25.76 3.20 13.81
C ALA A 452 26.28 1.92 14.50
N LYS A 453 26.60 0.86 13.73
CA LYS A 453 26.99 -0.48 14.23
C LYS A 453 25.91 -1.17 15.08
N GLU A 454 24.65 -0.81 14.86
CA GLU A 454 23.47 -1.39 15.49
C GLU A 454 23.03 -2.63 14.69
N TRP A 455 23.85 -3.69 14.77
CA TRP A 455 23.72 -4.88 13.90
C TRP A 455 22.41 -5.63 14.08
N ALA A 456 21.86 -5.68 15.30
CA ALA A 456 20.62 -6.40 15.57
C ALA A 456 19.44 -5.71 14.86
N GLU A 457 19.35 -4.39 14.99
CA GLU A 457 18.36 -3.53 14.37
C GLU A 457 18.50 -3.52 12.85
N ALA A 458 19.73 -3.42 12.33
CA ALA A 458 19.99 -3.53 10.90
C ALA A 458 19.46 -4.84 10.31
N LYS A 459 19.77 -5.99 10.93
CA LYS A 459 19.27 -7.30 10.48
C LYS A 459 17.74 -7.39 10.57
N ARG A 460 17.15 -6.83 11.62
CA ARG A 460 15.68 -6.77 11.79
C ARG A 460 15.00 -6.03 10.64
N LEU A 461 15.59 -4.94 10.15
CA LEU A 461 15.05 -4.16 9.03
C LEU A 461 15.36 -4.78 7.67
N LEU A 462 16.51 -5.44 7.50
CA LEU A 462 16.89 -6.05 6.22
C LEU A 462 16.09 -7.32 5.91
N ARG A 463 15.78 -8.16 6.90
CA ARG A 463 15.16 -9.48 6.67
C ARG A 463 13.85 -9.43 5.88
N PRO A 464 12.89 -8.53 6.18
CA PRO A 464 11.63 -8.52 5.45
C PRO A 464 11.78 -8.09 3.99
N ILE A 465 12.82 -7.29 3.69
CA ILE A 465 13.18 -6.95 2.30
C ILE A 465 13.89 -8.14 1.64
N ALA A 466 14.85 -8.75 2.35
CA ALA A 466 15.68 -9.85 1.85
C ALA A 466 14.87 -11.09 1.44
N TYR A 467 13.81 -11.37 2.19
CA TYR A 467 12.94 -12.54 2.00
C TYR A 467 11.54 -12.15 1.51
N HIS A 468 11.38 -10.95 0.96
CA HIS A 468 10.10 -10.51 0.40
C HIS A 468 9.67 -11.46 -0.73
N PRO A 469 8.38 -11.85 -0.84
CA PRO A 469 7.88 -12.79 -1.86
C PRO A 469 8.17 -12.40 -3.31
N HIS A 470 8.36 -11.10 -3.56
CA HIS A 470 8.67 -10.55 -4.88
C HIS A 470 10.12 -10.07 -5.01
N ALA A 471 10.97 -10.27 -4.00
CA ALA A 471 12.38 -9.95 -4.13
C ALA A 471 13.08 -10.92 -5.10
N PRO A 472 13.99 -10.45 -5.96
CA PRO A 472 14.83 -11.33 -6.75
C PRO A 472 15.75 -12.16 -5.84
N GLU A 473 16.21 -13.31 -6.34
CA GLU A 473 17.09 -14.23 -5.60
C GLU A 473 18.38 -13.56 -5.15
N ASP A 474 18.90 -12.64 -5.96
CA ASP A 474 20.09 -11.85 -5.69
C ASP A 474 19.74 -10.41 -5.28
N ASN A 475 18.75 -10.21 -4.42
CA ASN A 475 18.42 -8.86 -3.95
C ASN A 475 19.51 -8.25 -3.04
N LEU A 476 19.54 -6.92 -2.97
CA LEU A 476 20.54 -6.18 -2.19
C LEU A 476 20.42 -6.44 -0.68
N ALA A 477 19.21 -6.49 -0.14
CA ALA A 477 19.01 -6.69 1.31
C ALA A 477 19.60 -8.02 1.78
N LEU A 478 19.44 -9.09 1.00
CA LEU A 478 20.02 -10.40 1.27
C LEU A 478 21.55 -10.38 1.21
N ALA A 479 22.13 -9.64 0.26
CA ALA A 479 23.57 -9.49 0.14
C ALA A 479 24.16 -8.72 1.35
N MET A 480 23.50 -7.65 1.79
CA MET A 480 23.89 -6.90 2.99
C MET A 480 23.73 -7.74 4.26
N LEU A 481 22.65 -8.52 4.37
CA LEU A 481 22.42 -9.43 5.50
C LEU A 481 23.54 -10.48 5.60
N THR A 482 23.88 -11.12 4.48
CA THR A 482 25.00 -12.07 4.38
C THR A 482 26.33 -11.43 4.78
N ALA A 483 26.59 -10.19 4.34
CA ALA A 483 27.81 -9.47 4.68
C ALA A 483 27.90 -9.17 6.20
N ILE A 484 26.78 -8.79 6.84
CA ILE A 484 26.72 -8.61 8.30
C ILE A 484 27.03 -9.93 9.02
N GLU A 485 26.45 -11.04 8.56
CA GLU A 485 26.66 -12.37 9.15
C GLU A 485 28.09 -12.88 8.97
N ALA A 486 28.75 -12.48 7.88
CA ALA A 486 30.17 -12.74 7.62
C ALA A 486 31.13 -11.80 8.40
N GLY A 487 30.62 -10.92 9.26
CA GLY A 487 31.44 -10.02 10.07
C GLY A 487 32.12 -8.89 9.30
N LYS A 488 31.56 -8.50 8.14
CA LYS A 488 32.09 -7.40 7.33
C LYS A 488 31.92 -6.04 8.02
N THR A 489 32.82 -5.11 7.70
CA THR A 489 32.75 -3.72 8.17
C THR A 489 31.60 -2.96 7.51
N GLY A 490 31.12 -1.87 8.13
CA GLY A 490 30.04 -1.04 7.56
C GLY A 490 30.36 -0.51 6.15
N SER A 491 31.62 -0.16 5.88
CA SER A 491 32.06 0.25 4.53
C SER A 491 32.00 -0.89 3.52
N GLU A 492 32.43 -2.10 3.89
CA GLU A 492 32.32 -3.27 3.01
C GLU A 492 30.86 -3.62 2.73
N ILE A 493 29.97 -3.51 3.72
CA ILE A 493 28.54 -3.79 3.56
C ILE A 493 27.89 -2.75 2.62
N ARG A 494 28.25 -1.46 2.73
CA ARG A 494 27.72 -0.42 1.82
C ARG A 494 28.23 -0.59 0.38
N ALA A 495 29.47 -1.01 0.20
CA ALA A 495 30.02 -1.27 -1.14
C ALA A 495 29.23 -2.36 -1.89
N VAL A 496 28.65 -3.33 -1.19
CA VAL A 496 27.72 -4.31 -1.78
C VAL A 496 26.45 -3.64 -2.33
N GLY A 497 26.01 -2.53 -1.70
CA GLY A 497 24.92 -1.66 -2.13
C GLY A 497 25.21 -0.90 -3.41
N GLU A 498 26.33 -0.20 -3.44
CA GLU A 498 26.69 0.71 -4.54
C GLU A 498 26.89 -0.05 -5.87
N VAL A 499 27.53 -1.22 -5.83
CA VAL A 499 27.78 -2.07 -7.01
C VAL A 499 26.48 -2.59 -7.65
N LYS A 500 25.42 -2.82 -6.86
CA LYS A 500 24.13 -3.31 -7.41
C LYS A 500 23.25 -2.19 -7.96
N THR A 501 23.25 -1.00 -7.36
CA THR A 501 22.52 0.17 -7.90
C THR A 501 23.07 0.63 -9.25
N GLU A 502 24.37 0.53 -9.49
CA GLU A 502 24.97 0.83 -10.80
C GLU A 502 24.59 -0.21 -11.87
N ALA A 503 24.35 -1.47 -11.48
CA ALA A 503 23.98 -2.54 -12.40
C ALA A 503 22.49 -2.52 -12.80
N THR A 504 21.60 -1.98 -11.96
CA THR A 504 20.15 -1.95 -12.22
C THR A 504 19.63 -0.59 -12.72
N GLY A 505 20.41 0.48 -12.62
CA GLY A 505 20.03 1.82 -13.10
C GLY A 505 18.89 2.50 -12.32
N GLU A 506 18.41 1.88 -11.23
CA GLU A 506 17.42 2.46 -10.32
C GLU A 506 18.16 3.25 -9.23
N GLN A 507 18.07 4.58 -9.29
CA GLN A 507 18.38 5.40 -8.12
C GLN A 507 17.15 5.42 -7.18
N PRO A 508 17.36 5.39 -5.85
CA PRO A 508 16.28 5.44 -4.87
C PRO A 508 15.39 6.69 -4.99
#